data_AF-W9H5B6-F1
#
_entry.id   AF-W9H5B6-F1
#
_cell.length_a   1.000
_cell.length_b   1.000
_cell.length_c   1.000
_cell.angle_alpha   90.00
_cell.angle_beta   90.00
_cell.angle_gamma   90.00
#
_symmetry.space_group_name_H-M   'P 1'
#
loop_
_entity.id
_entity.type
_entity.pdbx_description
1 polymer ?
#
loop_
_entity_poly.entity_id
_entity_poly.type
_entity_poly.pdbx_seq_one_letter_code
_entity_poly.pdbx_strand_id
1 'polypeptide(L)'
;MWEDKAFLGSLLGGALGGAMLTALANTALNRVGLRSHDLSARTDDLCRDIERLAVAGVGLWMTPAFDLGVEGVRLRAEIMGLQRRIELWLDLLDRESWLFRFDADTDLIGFFESVTGGAFGEPDRVAEPFRCQDIQRRAAGLVVTVRRSRRTLLHGLF
;
A
#
# COMPACT_ATOMS: atom_id res chain seq x y z
N MET A 1 -57.04 -23.64 25.84
CA MET A 1 -55.67 -24.11 26.16
C MET A 1 -54.86 -24.41 24.88
N TRP A 2 -54.91 -23.53 23.86
CA TRP A 2 -54.15 -23.67 22.61
C TRP A 2 -53.44 -22.36 22.19
N GLU A 3 -53.72 -21.23 22.86
CA GLU A 3 -53.20 -19.92 22.49
C GLU A 3 -51.79 -19.63 23.04
N ASP A 4 -51.41 -20.24 24.17
CA ASP A 4 -50.08 -20.00 24.79
C ASP A 4 -48.90 -20.60 24.02
N LYS A 5 -49.15 -21.64 23.20
CA LYS A 5 -48.08 -22.30 22.42
C LYS A 5 -47.66 -21.49 21.18
N ALA A 6 -48.59 -20.73 20.59
CA ALA A 6 -48.32 -19.90 19.42
C ALA A 6 -47.48 -18.66 19.77
N PHE A 7 -47.74 -18.06 20.93
CA PHE A 7 -47.02 -16.88 21.42
C PHE A 7 -45.57 -17.19 21.84
N LEU A 8 -45.34 -18.34 22.50
CA LEU A 8 -43.99 -18.82 22.81
C LEU A 8 -43.19 -19.19 21.56
N GLY A 9 -43.84 -19.74 20.53
CA GLY A 9 -43.22 -20.05 19.24
C GLY A 9 -42.78 -18.81 18.46
N SER A 10 -43.56 -17.72 18.48
CA SER A 10 -43.18 -16.46 17.83
C SER A 10 -42.08 -15.69 18.57
N LEU A 11 -42.08 -15.74 19.91
CA LEU A 11 -41.02 -15.14 20.74
C LEU A 11 -39.68 -15.87 20.60
N LEU A 12 -39.69 -17.20 20.65
CA LEU A 12 -38.47 -18.01 20.42
C LEU A 12 -37.99 -17.90 18.97
N GLY A 13 -38.90 -17.89 17.99
CA GLY A 13 -38.56 -17.68 16.58
C GLY A 13 -37.98 -16.29 16.30
N GLY A 14 -38.50 -15.25 16.94
CA GLY A 14 -37.98 -13.88 16.85
C GLY A 14 -36.64 -13.69 17.57
N ALA A 15 -36.45 -14.29 18.74
CA ALA A 15 -35.18 -14.24 19.47
C ALA A 15 -34.06 -15.04 18.78
N LEU A 16 -34.36 -16.22 18.24
CA LEU A 16 -33.43 -17.02 17.45
C LEU A 16 -33.11 -16.37 16.10
N GLY A 17 -34.11 -15.81 15.41
CA GLY A 17 -33.92 -15.06 14.16
C GLY A 17 -33.10 -13.79 14.37
N GLY A 18 -33.36 -13.03 15.44
CA GLY A 18 -32.58 -11.87 15.83
C GLY A 18 -31.13 -12.23 16.16
N ALA A 19 -30.90 -13.24 17.00
CA ALA A 19 -29.58 -13.72 17.36
C ALA A 19 -28.79 -14.24 16.14
N MET A 20 -29.46 -14.92 15.20
CA MET A 20 -28.83 -15.41 13.98
C MET A 20 -28.44 -14.27 13.02
N LEU A 21 -29.28 -13.24 12.88
CA LEU A 21 -28.93 -12.03 12.11
C LEU A 21 -27.78 -11.26 12.76
N THR A 22 -27.76 -11.12 14.09
CA THR A 22 -26.66 -10.46 14.79
C THR A 22 -25.36 -11.27 14.67
N ALA A 23 -25.43 -12.61 14.76
CA ALA A 23 -24.27 -13.47 14.57
C ALA A 23 -23.73 -13.40 13.13
N LEU A 24 -24.60 -13.38 12.12
CA LEU A 24 -24.22 -13.20 10.72
C LEU A 24 -23.62 -11.82 10.47
N ALA A 25 -24.22 -10.76 11.01
CA ALA A 25 -23.71 -9.40 10.92
C ALA A 25 -22.33 -9.27 11.58
N ASN A 26 -22.16 -9.80 12.80
CA ASN A 26 -20.87 -9.80 13.49
C ASN A 26 -19.81 -10.61 12.75
N THR A 27 -20.18 -11.77 12.17
CA THR A 27 -19.26 -12.58 11.38
C THR A 27 -18.83 -11.86 10.10
N ALA A 28 -19.78 -11.20 9.42
CA ALA A 28 -19.50 -10.41 8.23
C ALA A 28 -18.61 -9.19 8.55
N LEU A 29 -18.94 -8.43 9.60
CA LEU A 29 -18.16 -7.28 10.07
C LEU A 29 -16.75 -7.70 10.52
N ASN A 30 -16.60 -8.81 11.24
CA ASN A 30 -15.30 -9.35 11.61
C ASN A 30 -14.47 -9.75 10.39
N ARG A 31 -15.08 -10.40 9.39
CA ARG A 31 -14.39 -10.74 8.13
C ARG A 31 -13.94 -9.50 7.35
N VAL A 32 -14.79 -8.48 7.27
CA VAL A 32 -14.45 -7.21 6.61
C VAL A 32 -13.36 -6.47 7.40
N GLY A 33 -13.45 -6.45 8.73
CA GLY A 33 -12.45 -5.87 9.62
C GLY A 33 -11.07 -6.52 9.46
N LEU A 34 -11.01 -7.86 9.45
CA LEU A 34 -9.76 -8.60 9.22
C LEU A 34 -9.15 -8.30 7.85
N ARG A 35 -9.95 -8.26 6.78
CA ARG A 35 -9.48 -7.90 5.44
C ARG A 35 -8.99 -6.44 5.37
N SER A 36 -9.66 -5.52 6.05
CA SER A 36 -9.24 -4.12 6.13
C SER A 36 -7.93 -3.96 6.90
N HIS A 37 -7.73 -4.74 7.96
CA HIS A 37 -6.48 -4.72 8.73
C HIS A 37 -5.32 -5.30 7.91
N ASP A 38 -5.50 -6.44 7.26
CA ASP A 38 -4.50 -7.04 6.36
C ASP A 38 -4.13 -6.08 5.23
N LEU A 39 -5.13 -5.46 4.59
CA LEU A 39 -4.90 -4.42 3.59
C LEU A 39 -4.10 -3.23 4.15
N SER A 40 -4.39 -2.79 5.37
CA SER A 40 -3.66 -1.69 6.01
C SER A 40 -2.18 -2.06 6.19
N ALA A 41 -1.90 -3.25 6.72
CA ALA A 41 -0.55 -3.72 6.97
C ALA A 41 0.26 -3.83 5.66
N ARG A 42 -0.32 -4.40 4.60
CA ARG A 42 0.31 -4.48 3.28
C ARG A 42 0.52 -3.11 2.63
N THR A 43 -0.42 -2.18 2.82
CA THR A 43 -0.27 -0.79 2.36
C THR A 43 0.91 -0.12 3.08
N ASP A 44 1.06 -0.35 4.38
CA ASP A 44 2.17 0.19 5.17
C ASP A 44 3.51 -0.45 4.78
N ASP A 45 3.52 -1.73 4.41
CA ASP A 45 4.70 -2.41 3.85
C ASP A 45 5.12 -1.80 2.50
N LEU A 46 4.15 -1.54 1.60
CA LEU A 46 4.40 -0.84 0.35
C LEU A 46 4.95 0.58 0.59
N CYS A 47 4.37 1.35 1.52
CA CYS A 47 4.89 2.68 1.85
C CYS A 47 6.33 2.62 2.38
N ARG A 48 6.65 1.64 3.23
CA ARG A 48 8.01 1.41 3.73
C ARG A 48 8.99 1.09 2.60
N ASP A 49 8.54 0.36 1.58
CA ASP A 49 9.38 0.05 0.42
C ASP A 49 9.64 1.28 -0.45
N ILE A 50 8.65 2.14 -0.64
CA ILE A 50 8.80 3.45 -1.32
C ILE A 50 9.82 4.33 -0.57
N GLU A 51 9.71 4.42 0.75
CA GLU A 51 10.64 5.20 1.59
C GLU A 51 12.06 4.64 1.53
N ARG A 52 12.22 3.31 1.58
CA ARG A 52 13.52 2.65 1.41
C ARG A 52 14.14 2.92 0.04
N LEU A 53 13.34 2.87 -1.02
CA LEU A 53 13.78 3.18 -2.38
C LEU A 53 14.27 4.63 -2.46
N ALA A 54 13.56 5.55 -1.82
CA ALA A 54 13.95 6.95 -1.76
C ALA A 54 15.28 7.15 -1.02
N VAL A 55 15.48 6.46 0.11
CA VAL A 55 16.73 6.51 0.87
C VAL A 55 17.90 5.95 0.05
N ALA A 56 17.73 4.79 -0.59
CA ALA A 56 18.75 4.20 -1.45
C ALA A 56 19.07 5.09 -2.66
N GLY A 57 18.04 5.67 -3.28
CA GLY A 57 18.18 6.65 -4.36
C GLY A 57 18.99 7.87 -3.92
N VAL A 58 18.66 8.48 -2.79
CA VAL A 58 19.44 9.59 -2.23
C VAL A 58 20.90 9.16 -1.97
N GLY A 59 21.12 8.00 -1.37
CA GLY A 59 22.47 7.46 -1.14
C GLY A 59 23.29 7.33 -2.43
N LEU A 60 22.65 6.94 -3.54
CA LEU A 60 23.30 6.84 -4.84
C LEU A 60 23.66 8.22 -5.41
N TRP A 61 22.73 9.19 -5.34
CA TRP A 61 22.87 10.48 -6.02
C TRP A 61 23.62 11.55 -5.21
N MET A 62 23.82 11.37 -3.90
CA MET A 62 24.57 12.32 -3.06
C MET A 62 26.08 12.29 -3.29
N THR A 63 26.62 11.15 -3.72
CA THR A 63 28.06 10.92 -3.91
C THR A 63 28.33 10.66 -5.39
N PRO A 64 29.47 11.02 -5.98
CA PRO A 64 29.84 10.61 -7.35
C PRO A 64 30.04 9.09 -7.50
N ALA A 65 29.92 8.55 -8.72
CA ALA A 65 29.98 7.09 -8.94
C ALA A 65 31.35 6.49 -8.61
N PHE A 66 32.43 7.20 -8.94
CA PHE A 66 33.79 6.74 -8.67
C PHE A 66 34.09 6.64 -7.16
N ASP A 67 33.46 7.48 -6.34
CA ASP A 67 33.62 7.50 -4.89
C ASP A 67 32.80 6.41 -4.17
N LEU A 68 31.77 5.86 -4.82
CA LEU A 68 30.89 4.86 -4.22
C LEU A 68 31.50 3.44 -4.19
N GLY A 69 32.37 3.09 -5.14
CA GLY A 69 32.97 1.75 -5.22
C GLY A 69 31.94 0.60 -5.10
N VAL A 70 32.17 -0.32 -4.16
CA VAL A 70 31.28 -1.48 -3.91
C VAL A 70 29.90 -1.06 -3.42
N GLU A 71 29.81 0.03 -2.65
CA GLU A 71 28.54 0.55 -2.15
C GLU A 71 27.62 0.98 -3.31
N GLY A 72 28.19 1.51 -4.38
CA GLY A 72 27.44 1.84 -5.60
C GLY A 72 26.86 0.61 -6.31
N VAL A 73 27.49 -0.56 -6.20
CA VAL A 73 26.91 -1.82 -6.69
C VAL A 73 25.75 -2.26 -5.79
N ARG A 74 25.95 -2.20 -4.47
CA ARG A 74 24.92 -2.54 -3.48
C ARG A 74 23.66 -1.69 -3.63
N LEU A 75 23.82 -0.37 -3.72
CA LEU A 75 22.72 0.59 -3.87
C LEU A 75 21.94 0.38 -5.17
N ARG A 76 22.63 0.12 -6.30
CA ARG A 76 21.95 -0.17 -7.57
C ARG A 76 21.12 -1.45 -7.52
N ALA A 77 21.68 -2.51 -6.93
CA ALA A 77 20.96 -3.77 -6.75
C ALA A 77 19.74 -3.59 -5.83
N GLU A 78 19.89 -2.84 -4.74
CA GLU A 78 18.81 -2.50 -3.82
C GLU A 78 17.70 -1.70 -4.50
N ILE A 79 18.06 -0.65 -5.26
CA ILE A 79 17.11 0.19 -6.02
C ILE A 79 16.29 -0.66 -7.00
N MET A 80 16.96 -1.49 -7.81
CA MET A 80 16.31 -2.36 -8.78
C MET A 80 15.38 -3.39 -8.11
N GLY A 81 15.84 -3.99 -7.01
CA GLY A 81 15.04 -4.93 -6.23
C GLY A 81 13.80 -4.28 -5.61
N LEU A 82 13.94 -3.06 -5.08
CA LEU A 82 12.84 -2.31 -4.48
C LEU A 82 11.84 -1.82 -5.52
N GLN A 83 12.27 -1.32 -6.68
CA GLN A 83 11.37 -0.98 -7.78
C GLN A 83 10.50 -2.17 -8.17
N ARG A 84 11.12 -3.33 -8.38
CA ARG A 84 10.38 -4.54 -8.73
C ARG A 84 9.42 -4.97 -7.63
N ARG A 85 9.82 -4.87 -6.36
CA ARG A 85 8.95 -5.22 -5.22
C ARG A 85 7.76 -4.28 -5.08
N ILE A 86 7.94 -2.98 -5.32
CA ILE A 86 6.87 -1.98 -5.32
C ILE A 86 5.85 -2.27 -6.43
N GLU A 87 6.30 -2.57 -7.65
CA GLU A 87 5.41 -2.97 -8.74
C GLU A 87 4.57 -4.20 -8.38
N LEU A 88 5.23 -5.23 -7.82
CA LEU A 88 4.55 -6.45 -7.39
C LEU A 88 3.52 -6.18 -6.29
N TRP A 89 3.84 -5.31 -5.33
CA TRP A 89 2.88 -4.90 -4.29
C TRP A 89 1.66 -4.22 -4.89
N LEU A 90 1.85 -3.28 -5.82
CA LEU A 90 0.74 -2.58 -6.47
C LEU A 90 -0.13 -3.56 -7.27
N ASP A 91 0.48 -4.45 -8.05
CA ASP A 91 -0.23 -5.52 -8.78
C ASP A 91 -1.04 -6.44 -7.84
N LEU A 92 -0.44 -6.87 -6.72
CA LEU A 92 -1.10 -7.75 -5.75
C LEU A 92 -2.25 -7.03 -5.06
N LEU A 93 -2.04 -5.79 -4.61
CA LEU A 93 -3.05 -5.00 -3.93
C LEU A 93 -4.25 -4.69 -4.84
N ASP A 94 -4.01 -4.36 -6.10
CA ASP A 94 -5.07 -4.06 -7.07
C ASP A 94 -5.89 -5.32 -7.43
N ARG A 95 -5.23 -6.49 -7.55
CA ARG A 95 -5.91 -7.75 -7.88
C ARG A 95 -6.65 -8.39 -6.71
N GLU A 96 -6.06 -8.36 -5.51
CA GLU A 96 -6.58 -9.12 -4.35
C GLU A 96 -7.56 -8.32 -3.49
N SER A 97 -7.52 -6.98 -3.58
CA SER A 97 -8.33 -6.11 -2.73
C SER A 97 -9.19 -5.14 -3.53
N TRP A 98 -10.48 -5.43 -3.65
CA TRP A 98 -11.46 -4.51 -4.24
C TRP A 98 -11.59 -3.15 -3.51
N LEU A 99 -11.06 -3.07 -2.29
CA LEU A 99 -10.97 -1.87 -1.45
C LEU A 99 -9.74 -1.02 -1.77
N PHE A 100 -8.82 -1.50 -2.61
CA PHE A 100 -7.68 -0.77 -3.09
C PHE A 100 -7.84 -0.52 -4.58
N ARG A 101 -7.54 0.71 -5.00
CA ARG A 101 -7.40 1.03 -6.43
C ARG A 101 -6.33 2.10 -6.56
N PHE A 102 -5.23 1.73 -7.18
CA PHE A 102 -4.18 2.68 -7.49
C PHE A 102 -4.46 3.33 -8.84
N ASP A 103 -4.45 4.66 -8.89
CA ASP A 103 -4.77 5.43 -10.09
C ASP A 103 -3.81 6.63 -10.17
N ALA A 104 -2.51 6.30 -10.18
CA ALA A 104 -1.42 7.28 -10.16
C ALA A 104 -0.14 6.74 -10.80
N ASP A 105 -0.28 6.05 -11.94
CA ASP A 105 0.85 5.47 -12.68
C ASP A 105 1.87 6.53 -13.08
N THR A 106 1.42 7.75 -13.42
CA THR A 106 2.32 8.87 -13.73
C THR A 106 3.18 9.29 -12.53
N ASP A 107 2.63 9.27 -11.32
CA ASP A 107 3.39 9.60 -10.11
C ASP A 107 4.43 8.50 -9.81
N LEU A 108 4.05 7.24 -10.00
CA LEU A 108 4.93 6.09 -9.84
C LEU A 108 6.09 6.13 -10.84
N ILE A 109 5.79 6.32 -12.13
CA ILE A 109 6.79 6.45 -13.20
C ILE A 109 7.71 7.63 -12.89
N GLY A 110 7.15 8.79 -12.55
CA GLY A 110 7.95 9.97 -12.22
C GLY A 110 8.85 9.77 -10.99
N PHE A 111 8.39 9.02 -9.99
CA PHE A 111 9.23 8.62 -8.85
C PHE A 111 10.36 7.70 -9.29
N PHE A 112 10.08 6.66 -10.08
CA PHE A 112 11.12 5.76 -10.59
C PHE A 112 12.13 6.48 -11.47
N GLU A 113 11.69 7.35 -12.38
CA GLU A 113 12.57 8.19 -13.20
C GLU A 113 13.46 9.11 -12.37
N SER A 114 12.95 9.65 -11.24
CA SER A 114 13.78 10.46 -10.35
C SER A 114 14.93 9.66 -9.73
N VAL A 115 14.72 8.36 -9.47
CA VAL A 115 15.70 7.46 -8.84
C VAL A 115 16.65 6.82 -9.87
N THR A 116 16.14 6.35 -11.02
CA THR A 116 16.89 5.56 -12.01
C THR A 116 17.03 6.22 -13.38
N GLY A 117 16.55 7.45 -13.58
CA GLY A 117 16.74 8.17 -14.83
C GLY A 117 18.14 8.79 -14.98
N GLY A 118 18.41 9.39 -16.13
CA GLY A 118 19.69 10.06 -16.41
C GLY A 118 20.86 9.08 -16.51
N ALA A 119 22.00 9.43 -15.92
CA ALA A 119 23.23 8.62 -15.91
C ALA A 119 23.22 7.51 -14.85
N PHE A 120 22.06 6.93 -14.55
CA PHE A 120 21.95 5.85 -13.59
C PHE A 120 22.75 4.63 -14.08
N GLY A 121 23.70 4.18 -13.26
CA GLY A 121 24.54 3.03 -13.59
C GLY A 121 25.81 3.38 -14.38
N GLU A 122 25.94 4.63 -14.86
CA GLU A 122 27.12 5.09 -15.56
C GLU A 122 28.32 5.26 -14.61
N PRO A 123 29.53 4.85 -15.03
CA PRO A 123 30.72 4.88 -14.19
C PRO A 123 31.22 6.31 -13.90
N ASP A 124 30.90 7.28 -14.75
CA ASP A 124 31.29 8.69 -14.66
C ASP A 124 30.17 9.60 -14.11
N ARG A 125 29.06 9.02 -13.64
CA ARG A 125 27.94 9.78 -13.08
C ARG A 125 28.40 10.67 -11.92
N VAL A 126 28.06 11.95 -12.03
CA VAL A 126 28.29 12.97 -11.01
C VAL A 126 27.22 12.95 -9.91
N ALA A 127 27.53 13.54 -8.77
CA ALA A 127 26.52 13.77 -7.73
C ALA A 127 25.47 14.80 -8.21
N GLU A 128 24.19 14.55 -7.88
CA GLU A 128 23.07 15.43 -8.24
C GLU A 128 22.23 15.76 -6.98
N PRO A 129 22.63 16.76 -6.17
CA PRO A 129 21.93 17.09 -4.93
C PRO A 129 20.46 17.51 -5.12
N PHE A 130 20.15 18.20 -6.23
CA PHE A 130 18.77 18.59 -6.53
C PHE A 130 17.86 17.39 -6.80
N ARG A 131 18.41 16.32 -7.40
CA ARG A 131 17.69 15.06 -7.59
C ARG A 131 17.35 14.40 -6.26
N CYS A 132 18.21 14.51 -5.26
CA CYS A 132 17.92 13.97 -3.92
C CYS A 132 16.67 14.61 -3.29
N GLN A 133 16.49 15.92 -3.48
CA GLN A 133 15.28 16.62 -3.04
C GLN A 133 14.04 16.17 -3.82
N ASP A 134 14.18 15.99 -5.15
CA ASP A 134 13.07 15.52 -6.00
C ASP A 134 12.63 14.10 -5.63
N ILE A 135 13.58 13.18 -5.39
CA ILE A 135 13.32 11.81 -4.93
C ILE A 135 12.48 11.83 -3.65
N GLN A 136 12.88 12.61 -2.64
CA GLN A 136 12.17 12.68 -1.35
C GLN A 136 10.78 13.30 -1.51
N ARG A 137 10.65 14.37 -2.29
CA ARG A 137 9.37 15.00 -2.59
C ARG A 137 8.40 14.03 -3.25
N ARG A 138 8.86 13.30 -4.28
CA ARG A 138 8.04 12.33 -5.01
C ARG A 138 7.68 11.11 -4.17
N ALA A 139 8.61 10.61 -3.36
CA ALA A 139 8.33 9.53 -2.42
C ALA A 139 7.23 9.91 -1.42
N ALA A 140 7.32 11.10 -0.81
CA ALA A 140 6.30 11.59 0.11
C ALA A 140 4.93 11.74 -0.57
N GLY A 141 4.90 12.30 -1.78
CA GLY A 141 3.68 12.40 -2.59
C GLY A 141 3.07 11.02 -2.88
N LEU A 142 3.89 10.07 -3.32
CA LEU A 142 3.46 8.71 -3.65
C LEU A 142 2.94 7.96 -2.43
N VAL A 143 3.57 8.11 -1.25
CA VAL A 143 3.07 7.54 0.00
C VAL A 143 1.68 8.06 0.35
N VAL A 144 1.44 9.37 0.19
CA VAL A 144 0.11 9.96 0.42
C VAL A 144 -0.90 9.39 -0.59
N THR A 145 -0.52 9.27 -1.86
CA THR A 145 -1.36 8.71 -2.91
C THR A 145 -1.73 7.25 -2.62
N VAL A 146 -0.76 6.40 -2.29
CA VAL A 146 -0.98 5.00 -1.92
C VAL A 146 -1.94 4.87 -0.73
N ARG A 147 -1.79 5.73 0.29
CA ARG A 147 -2.71 5.74 1.44
C ARG A 147 -4.14 6.16 1.05
N ARG A 148 -4.28 7.10 0.11
CA ARG A 148 -5.58 7.55 -0.42
C ARG A 148 -6.24 6.57 -1.38
N SER A 149 -5.46 5.70 -2.04
CA SER A 149 -5.95 4.63 -2.92
C SER A 149 -6.80 3.57 -2.21
N ARG A 150 -6.86 3.62 -0.87
CA ARG A 150 -7.81 2.84 -0.07
C ARG A 150 -9.20 3.46 -0.16
N ARG A 151 -10.14 2.75 -0.75
CA ARG A 151 -11.57 3.08 -0.69
C ARG A 151 -12.06 2.94 0.73
N THR A 152 -12.37 4.05 1.38
CA THR A 152 -13.08 4.04 2.65
C THR A 152 -14.50 3.56 2.40
N LEU A 153 -14.87 2.40 2.96
CA LEU A 153 -16.25 1.88 2.93
C LEU A 153 -17.29 2.84 3.52
N LEU A 154 -16.85 3.86 4.25
CA LEU A 154 -17.71 4.80 4.97
C LEU A 154 -18.29 5.94 4.12
N HIS A 155 -17.78 6.18 2.90
CA HIS A 155 -18.32 7.25 2.04
C HIS A 155 -19.60 6.87 1.27
N GLY A 156 -20.10 5.64 1.44
CA GLY A 156 -21.39 5.20 0.89
C GLY A 156 -22.48 4.95 1.93
N LEU A 157 -22.23 5.26 3.21
CA LEU A 157 -23.14 5.01 4.33
C LEU A 157 -23.59 6.29 5.07
N PHE A 158 -23.23 7.47 4.56
CA PHE A 158 -23.70 8.77 5.04
C PHE A 158 -24.09 9.67 3.87
#